data_AF-A0A392QGP7-F1
#
_entry.id   AF-A0A392QGP7-F1
#
_cell.length_a   1.000
_cell.length_b   1.000
_cell.length_c   1.000
_cell.angle_alpha   90.00
_cell.angle_beta   90.00
_cell.angle_gamma   90.00
#
_symmetry.space_group_name_H-M   'P 1'
#
loop_
_entity.id
_entity.type
_entity.pdbx_description
1 polymer ?
#
loop_
_entity_poly.entity_id
_entity_poly.type
_entity_poly.pdbx_seq_one_letter_code
_entity_poly.pdbx_strand_id
1 'polypeptide(L)' 'MCRDRTGGYTRLLRTRIRVGDAAPMAYIEFIDRENELRQSKPPNPQPPQRPPLDPWTKSRLSRQFAPPKVEKSDSDL' A
#
# COMPACT_ATOMS: atom_id res chain seq x y z
N MET A 1 -15.76 17.05 -7.77
CA MET A 1 -16.29 16.14 -6.73
C MET A 1 -15.80 14.74 -7.02
N CYS A 2 -15.42 13.99 -5.99
CA CYS A 2 -14.71 12.71 -5.99
C CYS A 2 -15.51 11.52 -6.58
N ARG A 3 -15.99 11.64 -7.83
CA ARG A 3 -16.88 10.66 -8.47
C ARG A 3 -16.16 9.40 -8.91
N ASP A 4 -14.90 9.54 -9.32
CA ASP A 4 -14.16 8.45 -9.98
C ASP A 4 -13.28 7.66 -9.00
N ARG A 5 -13.19 8.08 -7.72
CA ARG A 5 -12.37 7.40 -6.71
C ARG A 5 -13.18 6.30 -6.03
N THR A 6 -12.67 5.08 -6.10
CA THR A 6 -13.29 3.87 -5.52
C THR A 6 -12.76 3.61 -4.09
N GLY A 7 -12.93 4.60 -3.21
CA GLY A 7 -12.54 4.55 -1.80
C GLY A 7 -11.46 5.56 -1.41
N GLY A 8 -11.16 5.66 -0.10
CA GLY A 8 -10.13 6.56 0.42
C GLY A 8 -10.46 8.03 0.26
N TYR A 9 -11.67 8.46 0.63
CA TYR A 9 -12.15 9.84 0.50
C TYR A 9 -11.58 10.81 1.54
N THR A 10 -11.08 10.26 2.65
CA THR A 10 -10.56 11.02 3.77
C THR A 10 -9.10 10.64 4.01
N ARG A 11 -8.31 11.63 4.40
CA ARG A 11 -6.93 11.43 4.81
C ARG A 11 -6.77 11.73 6.29
N LEU A 12 -6.00 10.88 6.97
CA LEU A 12 -5.57 11.05 8.34
C LEU A 12 -4.06 11.33 8.35
N LEU A 13 -3.64 12.48 8.89
CA LEU A 13 -2.23 12.78 9.15
C LEU A 13 -2.00 12.78 10.65
N ARG A 14 -1.12 11.89 11.12
CA ARG A 14 -0.69 11.90 12.51
C ARG A 14 0.16 13.14 12.79
N THR A 15 -0.06 13.76 13.94
CA THR A 15 0.60 14.99 14.34
C THR A 15 1.33 14.80 15.68
N ARG A 16 1.38 15.84 16.51
CA ARG A 16 1.99 15.85 17.84
C ARG A 16 1.11 15.15 18.88
N ILE A 17 1.73 14.89 20.01
CA ILE A 17 1.05 14.55 21.24
C ILE A 17 0.44 15.83 21.86
N ARG A 18 -0.80 15.74 22.34
CA ARG A 18 -1.49 16.83 23.04
C ARG A 18 -0.82 17.10 24.38
N VAL A 19 -0.61 18.37 24.68
CA VAL A 19 0.01 18.80 25.94
C VAL A 19 -1.04 18.74 27.04
N GLY A 20 -0.68 18.15 28.17
CA GLY A 20 -1.55 17.99 29.34
C GLY A 20 -1.94 16.54 29.59
N ASP A 21 -2.37 15.81 28.56
CA ASP A 21 -2.89 14.44 28.69
C ASP A 21 -2.16 13.41 27.83
N ALA A 22 -1.10 13.83 27.14
CA ALA A 22 -0.32 13.00 26.26
C ALA A 22 -1.12 12.25 25.17
N ALA A 23 -2.31 12.76 24.80
CA ALA A 23 -3.16 12.10 23.81
C ALA A 23 -2.58 12.24 22.38
N PRO A 24 -2.58 11.18 21.57
CA PRO A 24 -2.14 11.26 20.18
C PRO A 24 -3.16 12.02 19.32
N MET A 25 -2.71 13.06 18.61
CA MET A 25 -3.57 13.87 17.73
C MET A 25 -3.32 13.59 16.25
N ALA A 26 -4.34 13.83 15.43
CA ALA A 26 -4.25 13.76 13.97
C ALA A 26 -5.13 14.82 13.29
N TYR A 27 -4.71 15.28 12.12
CA TYR A 27 -5.56 16.03 11.20
C TYR A 27 -6.37 15.07 10.34
N ILE A 28 -7.65 15.40 10.13
CA ILE A 28 -8.53 14.70 9.19
C ILE A 28 -9.01 15.69 8.13
N GLU A 29 -8.81 15.33 6.86
CA GLU A 29 -9.23 16.16 5.72
C GLU A 29 -9.91 15.30 4.65
N PHE A 30 -10.73 15.94 3.82
CA PHE A 30 -11.26 15.31 2.62
C PHE A 30 -10.29 15.48 1.46
N ILE A 31 -10.22 14.47 0.62
CA ILE A 31 -9.46 14.50 -0.63
C ILE A 31 -10.30 15.20 -1.73
N ASP A 32 -9.61 15.81 -2.69
CA ASP A 32 -10.07 16.67 -3.80
C ASP A 32 -10.67 18.00 -3.36
N ARG A 33 -10.13 18.61 -2.30
CA ARG A 33 -10.49 19.98 -1.86
C ARG A 33 -9.38 20.97 -2.20
N GLU A 34 -9.75 22.24 -2.38
CA GLU A 34 -8.77 23.31 -2.47
C GLU A 34 -7.96 23.38 -1.16
N ASN A 35 -6.63 23.58 -1.27
CA ASN A 35 -5.65 23.61 -0.17
C ASN A 35 -5.44 22.29 0.59
N GLU A 36 -5.32 21.15 -0.11
CA GLU A 36 -4.92 19.89 0.54
C GLU A 36 -3.53 19.98 1.19
N LEU A 37 -3.34 19.35 2.37
CA LEU A 37 -2.03 19.31 3.03
C LEU A 37 -0.97 18.53 2.23
N ARG A 38 -1.41 17.56 1.41
CA ARG A 38 -0.56 16.78 0.50
C ARG A 38 -1.30 16.44 -0.77
N GLN A 39 -0.60 16.41 -1.91
CA GLN A 39 -1.21 15.96 -3.16
C GLN A 39 -1.60 14.48 -3.09
N SER A 40 -2.87 14.17 -3.38
CA SER A 40 -3.35 12.79 -3.45
C SER A 40 -2.91 12.10 -4.75
N LYS A 41 -2.78 10.76 -4.68
CA LYS A 41 -2.63 9.95 -5.90
C LYS A 41 -3.91 10.07 -6.74
N PRO A 42 -3.80 10.01 -8.08
CA PRO A 42 -4.98 10.00 -8.93
C PRO A 42 -5.88 8.80 -8.57
N PRO A 43 -7.19 8.91 -8.77
CA PRO A 43 -8.12 7.80 -8.57
C PRO A 43 -7.71 6.62 -9.45
N ASN A 44 -7.29 5.52 -8.84
CA ASN A 44 -6.99 4.27 -9.52
C ASN A 44 -8.23 3.37 -9.45
N PRO A 45 -8.68 2.73 -10.55
CA PRO A 45 -9.71 1.71 -10.49
C PRO A 45 -9.36 0.59 -9.50
N GLN A 46 -10.38 0.06 -8.81
CA GLN A 46 -10.21 -1.10 -7.95
C GLN A 46 -9.72 -2.30 -8.79
N PRO A 47 -8.62 -2.96 -8.39
CA PRO A 47 -8.20 -4.19 -9.05
C PRO A 47 -9.28 -5.27 -8.85
N PRO A 48 -9.44 -6.20 -9.81
CA PRO A 48 -10.39 -7.29 -9.67
C PRO A 48 -10.09 -8.10 -8.39
N GLN A 49 -11.13 -8.53 -7.69
CA GLN A 49 -10.99 -9.39 -6.52
C GLN A 49 -10.31 -10.70 -6.95
N ARG A 50 -9.19 -11.02 -6.30
CA ARG A 50 -8.49 -12.29 -6.53
C ARG A 50 -9.03 -13.34 -5.58
N PRO A 51 -9.31 -14.56 -6.03
CA PRO A 51 -9.70 -15.63 -5.13
C PRO A 51 -8.58 -15.87 -4.10
N PRO A 52 -8.92 -16.14 -2.83
CA PRO A 52 -7.91 -16.53 -1.84
C PRO A 52 -7.26 -17.85 -2.28
N LEU A 53 -5.95 -17.81 -2.51
CA LEU A 53 -5.14 -19.00 -2.80
C LEU A 53 -4.44 -19.47 -1.52
N ASP A 54 -4.34 -20.79 -1.36
CA ASP A 54 -3.52 -21.43 -0.31
C ASP A 54 -2.07 -20.93 -0.42
N PRO A 55 -1.41 -20.58 0.71
CA PRO A 55 0.03 -20.32 0.78
C PRO A 55 0.89 -21.26 -0.07
N TRP A 56 0.60 -22.57 -0.07
CA TRP A 56 1.38 -23.55 -0.83
C TRP A 56 1.19 -23.40 -2.36
N THR A 57 -0.04 -23.13 -2.80
CA THR A 57 -0.35 -22.84 -4.21
C THR A 57 0.34 -21.56 -4.67
N LYS A 58 0.35 -20.51 -3.84
CA LYS A 58 1.07 -19.25 -4.15
C LYS A 58 2.57 -19.48 -4.33
N SER A 59 3.19 -20.26 -3.44
CA SER A 59 4.62 -20.59 -3.50
C SER A 59 5.00 -21.39 -4.75
N ARG A 60 4.19 -22.38 -5.11
CA ARG A 60 4.42 -23.19 -6.31
C ARG A 60 4.32 -22.35 -7.59
N LEU A 61 3.36 -21.43 -7.66
CA LEU A 61 3.22 -20.50 -8.78
C LEU A 61 4.38 -19.50 -8.86
N SER A 62 4.81 -18.91 -7.73
CA SER A 62 5.92 -17.96 -7.75
C SER A 62 7.25 -18.60 -8.17
N ARG A 63 7.46 -19.88 -7.84
CA ARG A 63 8.65 -20.64 -8.28
C ARG A 63 8.72 -20.87 -9.79
N GLN A 64 7.59 -20.86 -10.51
CA GLN A 64 7.57 -21.01 -11.96
C GLN A 64 8.14 -19.79 -12.70
N PHE A 65 8.07 -18.61 -12.08
CA PHE A 65 8.60 -17.36 -12.62
C PHE A 65 9.97 -16.99 -12.05
N ALA A 66 10.50 -17.80 -11.13
CA ALA A 66 11.83 -17.56 -10.57
C ALA A 66 12.90 -18.02 -11.58
N PRO A 67 14.00 -17.25 -11.75
CA PRO A 67 15.12 -17.70 -12.56
C PRO A 67 15.69 -19.01 -11.99
N PRO A 68 16.25 -19.90 -12.83
CA PRO A 68 16.87 -21.12 -12.36
C PRO A 68 17.96 -20.80 -11.34
N LYS A 69 18.05 -21.61 -10.29
CA LYS A 69 19.05 -21.44 -9.25
C LYS A 69 20.43 -21.65 -9.89
N VAL A 70 21.22 -20.58 -9.99
CA VAL A 70 22.62 -20.67 -10.42
C VAL A 70 23.38 -21.38 -9.29
N GLU A 71 23.74 -22.64 -9.52
CA GLU A 71 24.71 -23.32 -8.68
C GLU A 71 26.09 -22.76 -9.03
N LYS A 72 26.70 -22.05 -8.08
CA LYS A 72 28.07 -21.57 -8.23
C LYS A 72 28.97 -22.79 -8.00
N SER A 73 29.41 -23.43 -9.07
CA SER A 73 30.41 -24.50 -8.99
C SER A 73 31.70 -23.92 -8.43
N ASP A 74 32.20 -24.55 -7.37
CA ASP A 74 33.39 -24.17 -6.60
C ASP A 74 34.67 -24.55 -7.36
N SER A 75 34.79 -24.10 -8.61
CA SER A 75 35.91 -24.38 -9.50
C SER A 75 36.64 -23.09 -9.86
N ASP A 76 37.06 -22.36 -8.84
CA ASP A 76 38.06 -21.29 -8.93
C ASP A 76 39.04 -21.46 -7.73
N LEU A 77 39.82 -22.54 -7.77
CA LEU A 77 41.07 -22.72 -7.04
C LEU A 77 42.18 -23.13 -8.03
#